data_AF-A0A7W9U646-F1
#
_entry.id   AF-A0A7W9U646-F1
#
_cell.length_a   1.000
_cell.length_b   1.000
_cell.length_c   1.000
_cell.angle_alpha   90.00
_cell.angle_beta   90.00
_cell.angle_gamma   90.00
#
_symmetry.space_group_name_H-M   'P 1'
#
loop_
_entity.id
_entity.type
_entity.pdbx_description
1 polymer ?
#
loop_
_entity_poly.entity_id
_entity_poly.type
_entity_poly.pdbx_seq_one_letter_code
_entity_poly.pdbx_strand_id
1 'polypeptide(L)'
;MTAPLTLQRHALIERAVLVLAQRGESSVTLWTSIATALGKIIGDQGFASLLVRCMHELVPRHPWLAEAQHAGTGALTHLSTLLASRDIEESEHASAALLHIFADTLILLVGELVTNRILLSAWKTLAVEDVPEPSK
;
A
#
# COMPACT_ATOMS: atom_id res chain seq x y z
N MET A 1 24.28 7.50 5.55
CA MET A 1 23.77 8.39 4.48
C MET A 1 22.75 7.64 3.61
N THR A 2 21.59 7.26 4.16
CA THR A 2 20.53 6.45 3.51
C THR A 2 19.35 7.26 2.96
N ALA A 3 19.41 8.60 3.09
CA ALA A 3 18.33 9.53 2.70
C ALA A 3 17.84 9.44 1.23
N PRO A 4 18.65 9.13 0.19
CA PRO A 4 18.18 9.18 -1.20
C PRO A 4 17.06 8.18 -1.52
N LEU A 5 17.18 6.96 -1.01
CA LEU A 5 16.28 5.85 -1.36
C LEU A 5 14.93 5.93 -0.63
N THR A 6 14.93 6.46 0.60
CA THR A 6 13.70 6.70 1.38
C THR A 6 12.84 7.77 0.71
N LEU A 7 13.44 8.90 0.34
CA LEU A 7 12.72 9.98 -0.36
C LEU A 7 12.18 9.52 -1.72
N GLN A 8 12.96 8.73 -2.45
CA GLN A 8 12.54 8.18 -3.73
C GLN A 8 11.35 7.22 -3.57
N ARG A 9 11.35 6.37 -2.54
CA ARG A 9 10.24 5.45 -2.25
C ARG A 9 8.97 6.20 -1.86
N HIS A 10 9.07 7.19 -0.97
CA HIS A 10 7.91 7.98 -0.56
C HIS A 10 7.30 8.70 -1.77
N ALA A 11 8.12 9.33 -2.61
CA ALA A 11 7.65 9.95 -3.84
C ALA A 11 6.97 8.97 -4.79
N LEU A 12 7.48 7.73 -4.88
CA LEU A 12 6.87 6.67 -5.69
C LEU A 12 5.49 6.26 -5.14
N ILE A 13 5.36 6.13 -3.82
CA ILE A 13 4.09 5.80 -3.14
C ILE A 13 3.05 6.90 -3.39
N GLU A 14 3.42 8.15 -3.12
CA GLU A 14 2.55 9.31 -3.33
C GLU A 14 2.07 9.39 -4.78
N ARG A 15 3.00 9.22 -5.74
CA ARG A 15 2.67 9.21 -7.16
C ARG A 15 1.73 8.06 -7.52
N ALA A 16 1.94 6.86 -6.98
CA ALA A 16 1.10 5.70 -7.31
C ALA A 16 -0.33 5.90 -6.81
N VAL A 17 -0.51 6.39 -5.58
CA VAL A 17 -1.83 6.71 -5.02
C VAL A 17 -2.52 7.79 -5.85
N LEU A 18 -1.80 8.87 -6.16
CA LEU A 18 -2.33 9.97 -6.98
C LEU A 18 -2.70 9.55 -8.42
N VAL A 19 -1.96 8.65 -9.05
CA VAL A 19 -2.29 8.17 -10.40
C VAL A 19 -3.59 7.36 -10.39
N LEU A 20 -3.79 6.51 -9.37
CA LEU A 20 -5.03 5.75 -9.23
C LEU A 20 -6.22 6.67 -8.93
N ALA A 21 -6.03 7.64 -8.04
CA ALA A 21 -6.99 8.72 -7.77
C ALA A 21 -7.53 9.37 -9.05
N GLN A 22 -6.61 9.81 -9.92
CA GLN A 22 -6.91 10.48 -11.18
C GLN A 22 -7.66 9.58 -12.17
N ARG A 23 -7.51 8.27 -12.06
CA ARG A 23 -8.23 7.26 -12.85
C ARG A 23 -9.58 6.87 -12.24
N GLY A 24 -9.91 7.40 -11.06
CA GLY A 24 -11.09 6.97 -10.30
C GLY A 24 -10.94 5.58 -9.70
N GLU A 25 -9.71 5.09 -9.55
CA GLU A 25 -9.38 3.79 -9.00
C GLU A 25 -9.00 3.89 -7.52
N SER A 26 -9.32 2.84 -6.75
CA SER A 26 -8.96 2.77 -5.34
C SER A 26 -7.50 2.36 -5.15
N SER A 27 -6.81 3.00 -4.21
CA SER A 27 -5.48 2.58 -3.74
C SER A 27 -5.44 1.15 -3.17
N VAL A 28 -6.60 0.52 -2.92
CA VAL A 28 -6.72 -0.91 -2.59
C VAL A 28 -6.08 -1.82 -3.64
N THR A 29 -6.00 -1.40 -4.90
CA THR A 29 -5.28 -2.16 -5.94
C THR A 29 -3.79 -2.28 -5.64
N LEU A 30 -3.16 -1.21 -5.12
CA LEU A 30 -1.76 -1.23 -4.65
C LEU A 30 -1.57 -2.24 -3.53
N TRP A 31 -2.46 -2.20 -2.55
CA TRP A 31 -2.44 -3.12 -1.40
C TRP A 31 -2.65 -4.57 -1.81
N THR A 32 -3.54 -4.83 -2.76
CA THR A 32 -3.84 -6.18 -3.27
C THR A 32 -2.63 -6.76 -4.02
N SER A 33 -1.94 -5.92 -4.79
CA SER A 33 -0.72 -6.34 -5.49
C SER A 33 0.42 -6.63 -4.50
N ILE A 34 0.60 -5.79 -3.48
CA ILE A 34 1.56 -6.05 -2.39
C ILE A 34 1.21 -7.34 -1.66
N ALA A 35 -0.05 -7.56 -1.29
CA ALA A 35 -0.51 -8.77 -0.62
C ALA A 35 -0.17 -10.02 -1.44
N THR A 36 -0.40 -9.97 -2.74
CA THR A 36 -0.07 -11.06 -3.67
C THR A 36 1.45 -11.33 -3.74
N ALA A 37 2.26 -10.26 -3.77
CA ALA A 37 3.72 -10.39 -3.80
C ALA A 37 4.29 -10.92 -2.48
N LEU A 38 3.80 -10.40 -1.35
CA LEU A 38 4.27 -10.76 -0.01
C LEU A 38 3.70 -12.08 0.49
N GLY A 39 2.49 -12.47 0.09
CA GLY A 39 1.89 -13.76 0.45
C GLY A 39 2.80 -14.93 0.04
N LYS A 40 3.55 -14.79 -1.06
CA LYS A 40 4.54 -15.78 -1.53
C LYS A 40 5.81 -15.84 -0.68
N ILE A 41 6.09 -14.84 0.14
CA ILE A 41 7.33 -14.71 0.93
C ILE A 41 7.05 -14.97 2.41
N ILE A 42 6.01 -14.33 2.97
CA ILE A 42 5.69 -14.34 4.40
C ILE A 42 4.32 -14.95 4.72
N GLY A 43 3.58 -15.41 3.71
CA GLY A 43 2.21 -15.92 3.86
C GLY A 43 1.17 -14.82 4.12
N ASP A 44 -0.10 -15.15 3.86
CA ASP A 44 -1.21 -14.20 4.01
C ASP A 44 -1.39 -13.73 5.46
N GLN A 45 -1.18 -14.62 6.43
CA GLN A 45 -1.23 -14.28 7.86
C GLN A 45 -0.09 -13.33 8.25
N GLY A 46 1.11 -13.50 7.69
CA GLY A 46 2.25 -12.61 7.92
C GLY A 46 1.99 -11.22 7.36
N PHE A 47 1.48 -11.15 6.13
CA PHE A 47 1.04 -9.89 5.53
C PHE A 47 -0.03 -9.20 6.37
N ALA A 48 -1.08 -9.92 6.75
CA ALA A 48 -2.19 -9.36 7.52
C ALA A 48 -1.75 -8.84 8.89
N SER A 49 -0.88 -9.58 9.59
CA SER A 49 -0.33 -9.16 10.89
C SER A 49 0.50 -7.88 10.76
N LEU A 50 1.29 -7.76 9.70
CA LEU A 50 2.06 -6.56 9.40
C LEU A 50 1.14 -5.38 9.07
N LEU A 51 0.11 -5.59 8.26
CA LEU A 51 -0.86 -4.55 7.91
C LEU A 51 -1.60 -4.04 9.15
N VAL A 52 -2.10 -4.94 10.02
CA VAL A 52 -2.75 -4.59 11.29
C VAL A 52 -1.85 -3.76 12.18
N ARG A 53 -0.57 -4.16 12.31
CA ARG A 53 0.41 -3.37 13.06
C ARG A 53 0.55 -1.96 12.50
N CYS A 54 0.68 -1.82 11.18
CA CYS A 54 0.83 -0.50 10.56
C CYS A 54 -0.43 0.36 10.73
N MET A 55 -1.62 -0.24 10.67
CA MET A 55 -2.87 0.46 10.95
C MET A 55 -2.91 0.98 12.38
N HIS A 56 -2.48 0.18 13.36
CA HIS A 56 -2.41 0.58 14.77
C HIS A 56 -1.51 1.81 14.98
N GLU A 57 -0.35 1.87 14.32
CA GLU A 57 0.55 3.03 14.37
C GLU A 57 -0.11 4.31 13.81
N LEU A 58 -1.06 4.16 12.88
CA LEU A 58 -1.71 5.27 12.20
C LEU A 58 -3.04 5.70 12.85
N VAL A 59 -3.59 4.91 13.79
CA VAL A 59 -4.82 5.23 14.54
C VAL A 59 -4.81 6.64 15.17
N PRO A 60 -3.71 7.15 15.78
CA PRO A 60 -3.71 8.49 16.35
C PRO A 60 -3.98 9.61 15.34
N ARG A 61 -3.69 9.38 14.06
CA ARG A 61 -3.93 10.32 12.96
C ARG A 61 -5.23 10.03 12.21
N HIS A 62 -5.62 8.75 12.14
CA HIS A 62 -6.81 8.28 11.44
C HIS A 62 -7.60 7.31 12.34
N PRO A 63 -8.40 7.80 13.29
CA PRO A 63 -9.02 6.97 14.32
C PRO A 63 -9.93 5.86 13.79
N TRP A 64 -10.53 6.05 12.60
CA TRP A 64 -11.39 5.06 11.95
C TRP A 64 -10.65 3.78 11.52
N LEU A 65 -9.32 3.80 11.42
CA LEU A 65 -8.53 2.57 11.20
C LEU A 65 -8.62 1.61 12.38
N ALA A 66 -9.07 2.08 13.55
CA ALA A 66 -9.26 1.24 14.72
C ALA A 66 -10.24 0.07 14.48
N GLU A 67 -11.15 0.21 13.52
CA GLU A 67 -12.14 -0.81 13.18
C GLU A 67 -11.50 -2.03 12.49
N ALA A 68 -10.37 -1.86 11.79
CA ALA A 68 -9.69 -2.95 11.08
C ALA A 68 -8.65 -3.69 11.94
N GLN A 69 -8.43 -3.29 13.20
CA GLN A 69 -7.37 -3.82 14.07
C GLN A 69 -7.55 -5.32 14.40
N HIS A 70 -8.80 -5.78 14.51
CA HIS A 70 -9.13 -7.14 14.93
C HIS A 70 -9.48 -8.06 13.75
N ALA A 71 -9.30 -7.58 12.51
CA ALA A 71 -9.72 -8.28 11.31
C ALA A 71 -8.89 -9.54 10.99
N GLY A 72 -7.72 -9.71 11.60
CA GLY A 72 -6.84 -10.85 11.34
C GLY A 72 -6.54 -10.97 9.84
N THR A 73 -6.72 -12.16 9.26
CA THR A 73 -6.53 -12.42 7.82
C THR A 73 -7.46 -11.59 6.92
N GLY A 74 -8.57 -11.06 7.45
CA GLY A 74 -9.48 -10.16 6.73
C GLY A 74 -9.03 -8.69 6.70
N ALA A 75 -7.86 -8.36 7.25
CA ALA A 75 -7.39 -6.97 7.40
C ALA A 75 -7.43 -6.15 6.10
N LEU A 76 -7.04 -6.72 4.96
CA LEU A 76 -7.10 -6.01 3.69
C LEU A 76 -8.53 -5.73 3.22
N THR A 77 -9.44 -6.69 3.40
CA THR A 77 -10.85 -6.51 3.06
C THR A 77 -11.48 -5.42 3.93
N HIS A 78 -11.20 -5.43 5.23
CA HIS A 78 -11.68 -4.39 6.14
C HIS A 78 -11.10 -3.01 5.80
N LEU A 79 -9.80 -2.93 5.52
CA LEU A 79 -9.17 -1.69 5.05
C LEU A 79 -9.84 -1.17 3.79
N SER A 80 -10.13 -2.05 2.82
CA SER A 80 -10.84 -1.69 1.60
C SER A 80 -12.22 -1.09 1.88
N THR A 81 -13.01 -1.71 2.75
CA THR A 81 -14.31 -1.19 3.16
C THR A 81 -14.20 0.18 3.84
N LEU A 82 -13.21 0.36 4.73
CA LEU A 82 -12.99 1.64 5.40
C LEU A 82 -12.63 2.73 4.41
N LEU A 83 -11.67 2.47 3.51
CA LEU A 83 -11.23 3.40 2.47
C LEU A 83 -12.37 3.79 1.52
N ALA A 84 -13.26 2.85 1.17
CA ALA A 84 -14.42 3.11 0.31
C ALA A 84 -15.52 3.92 1.00
N SER A 85 -15.54 3.98 2.34
CA SER A 85 -16.52 4.74 3.11
C SER A 85 -16.14 6.20 3.35
N ARG A 86 -14.94 6.62 2.93
CA ARG A 86 -14.40 7.97 3.10
C ARG A 86 -14.46 8.76 1.80
N ASP A 87 -14.28 10.06 1.90
CA ASP A 87 -14.01 10.87 0.71
C ASP A 87 -12.65 10.50 0.10
N ILE A 88 -12.49 10.85 -1.17
CA ILE A 88 -11.34 10.49 -1.99
C ILE A 88 -10.04 11.03 -1.37
N GLU A 89 -10.04 12.27 -0.88
CA GLU A 89 -8.86 12.93 -0.33
C GLU A 89 -8.41 12.28 1.00
N GLU A 90 -9.35 12.03 1.91
CA GLU A 90 -9.06 11.34 3.17
C GLU A 90 -8.55 9.91 2.93
N SER A 91 -9.20 9.18 2.02
CA SER A 91 -8.86 7.80 1.66
C SER A 91 -7.43 7.70 1.09
N GLU A 92 -7.08 8.61 0.19
CA GLU A 92 -5.75 8.65 -0.43
C GLU A 92 -4.67 9.04 0.57
N HIS A 93 -4.93 10.07 1.37
CA HIS A 93 -3.97 10.51 2.38
C HIS A 93 -3.66 9.40 3.40
N ALA A 94 -4.71 8.73 3.90
CA ALA A 94 -4.55 7.64 4.85
C ALA A 94 -3.84 6.43 4.22
N SER A 95 -4.18 6.09 2.96
CA SER A 95 -3.56 4.97 2.25
C SER A 95 -2.08 5.22 1.94
N ALA A 96 -1.71 6.43 1.51
CA ALA A 96 -0.31 6.83 1.28
C ALA A 96 0.50 6.77 2.58
N ALA A 97 -0.02 7.34 3.67
CA ALA A 97 0.63 7.30 4.99
C ALA A 97 0.81 5.86 5.50
N LEU A 98 -0.21 5.01 5.31
CA LEU A 98 -0.13 3.61 5.70
C LEU A 98 0.89 2.84 4.83
N LEU A 99 0.97 3.11 3.53
CA LEU A 99 1.98 2.53 2.63
C LEU A 99 3.41 2.94 3.02
N HIS A 100 3.63 4.18 3.45
CA HIS A 100 4.93 4.63 3.97
C HIS A 100 5.34 3.82 5.20
N ILE A 101 4.48 3.77 6.23
CA ILE A 101 4.75 3.03 7.47
C ILE A 101 4.98 1.54 7.18
N PHE A 102 4.18 0.96 6.29
CA PHE A 102 4.29 -0.43 5.90
C PHE A 102 5.62 -0.72 5.20
N ALA A 103 6.02 0.13 4.25
CA ALA A 103 7.29 -0.03 3.56
C ALA A 103 8.48 0.17 4.52
N ASP A 104 8.44 1.17 5.40
CA ASP A 104 9.48 1.40 6.39
C ASP A 104 9.61 0.21 7.34
N THR A 105 8.48 -0.36 7.76
CA THR A 105 8.47 -1.57 8.61
C THR A 105 9.03 -2.78 7.87
N LEU A 106 8.70 -2.96 6.59
CA LEU A 106 9.30 -4.02 5.77
C LEU A 106 10.82 -3.88 5.66
N ILE A 107 11.33 -2.65 5.51
CA ILE A 107 12.78 -2.42 5.42
C ILE A 107 13.48 -2.88 6.68
N LEU A 108 12.90 -2.63 7.85
CA LEU A 108 13.44 -3.09 9.12
C LEU A 108 13.44 -4.63 9.24
N LEU A 109 12.50 -5.31 8.59
CA LEU A 109 12.33 -6.77 8.70
C LEU A 109 13.11 -7.56 7.64
N VAL A 110 13.11 -7.10 6.38
CA VAL A 110 13.67 -7.85 5.24
C VAL A 110 14.76 -7.09 4.48
N GLY A 111 15.00 -5.83 4.83
CA GLY A 111 15.98 -4.97 4.19
C GLY A 111 15.45 -4.13 3.04
N GLU A 112 16.17 -3.04 2.75
CA GLU A 112 15.77 -2.01 1.78
C GLU A 112 15.71 -2.52 0.34
N LEU A 113 16.72 -3.29 -0.09
CA LEU A 113 16.79 -3.81 -1.45
C LEU A 113 15.58 -4.72 -1.78
N VAL A 114 15.22 -5.60 -0.85
CA VAL A 114 14.11 -6.54 -1.03
C VAL A 114 12.78 -5.79 -1.06
N THR A 115 12.58 -4.86 -0.13
CA THR A 115 11.37 -4.04 -0.07
C THR A 115 11.16 -3.27 -1.37
N ASN A 116 12.19 -2.57 -1.87
CA ASN A 116 12.08 -1.80 -3.10
C ASN A 116 11.77 -2.68 -4.31
N ARG A 117 12.35 -3.89 -4.39
CA ARG A 117 12.05 -4.85 -5.48
C ARG A 117 10.59 -5.33 -5.42
N ILE A 118 10.07 -5.60 -4.23
CA ILE A 118 8.66 -6.02 -4.05
C ILE A 118 7.73 -4.91 -4.49
N LEU A 119 7.92 -3.68 -4.00
CA LEU A 119 7.07 -2.53 -4.35
C LEU A 119 7.10 -2.24 -5.85
N LEU A 120 8.30 -2.19 -6.45
CA LEU A 120 8.44 -1.99 -7.90
C LEU A 120 7.78 -3.11 -8.69
N SER A 121 7.98 -4.38 -8.32
CA SER A 121 7.37 -5.51 -9.02
C SER A 121 5.85 -5.53 -8.88
N ALA A 122 5.33 -5.19 -7.71
CA ALA A 122 3.89 -5.16 -7.43
C ALA A 122 3.19 -4.08 -8.27
N TRP A 123 3.83 -2.91 -8.46
CA TRP A 123 3.17 -1.77 -9.09
C TRP A 123 3.55 -1.54 -10.55
N LYS A 124 4.56 -2.25 -11.07
CA LYS A 124 4.95 -2.15 -12.49
C LYS A 124 3.78 -2.44 -13.44
N THR A 125 2.89 -3.37 -13.11
CA THR A 125 1.73 -3.70 -13.94
C THR A 125 0.67 -2.60 -13.92
N LEU A 126 0.46 -1.96 -12.77
CA LEU A 126 -0.51 -0.85 -12.60
C LEU A 126 -0.08 0.42 -13.35
N ALA A 127 1.23 0.57 -13.60
CA ALA A 127 1.78 1.65 -14.39
C ALA A 127 1.76 1.40 -15.92
N VAL A 128 1.48 0.18 -16.38
CA VAL A 128 1.65 -0.26 -17.79
C VAL A 128 0.33 -0.36 -18.56
N GLU A 129 -0.84 -0.33 -17.91
CA GLU A 129 -2.14 -0.51 -18.59
C GLU A 129 -2.70 0.72 -19.35
N ASP A 130 -1.85 1.62 -19.84
CA ASP A 130 -2.32 2.86 -20.50
C ASP A 130 -1.56 3.20 -21.79
N VAL A 131 -1.34 2.20 -22.65
CA VAL A 131 -1.07 2.46 -24.08
C VAL A 131 -2.05 1.63 -24.90
N PRO A 132 -3.13 2.23 -25.45
CA PRO A 132 -3.88 1.55 -26.49
C PRO A 132 -2.92 1.32 -27.67
N GLU A 133 -2.80 0.06 -28.11
CA GLU A 133 -2.09 -0.25 -29.35
C GLU A 133 -2.65 0.63 -30.48
N PRO A 134 -1.80 1.29 -31.28
CA PRO A 134 -2.30 1.99 -32.46
C PRO A 134 -2.87 0.95 -33.42
N SER A 135 -4.19 1.01 -33.62
CA SER A 135 -4.89 0.23 -34.65
C SER A 135 -4.18 0.39 -35.99
N LYS A 136 -3.82 -0.74 -36.59
CA LYS A 136 -3.39 -0.85 -37.99
C LYS A 136 -4.46 -0.37 -38.95
#